data_AF-A0A8G1J387-F1
#
_entry.id   AF-A0A8G1J387-F1
#
_cell.length_a   1.000
_cell.length_b   1.000
_cell.length_c   1.000
_cell.angle_alpha   90.00
_cell.angle_beta   90.00
_cell.angle_gamma   90.00
#
_symmetry.space_group_name_H-M   'P 1'
#
loop_
_entity.id
_entity.type
_entity.pdbx_description
1 polymer ?
#
loop_
_entity_poly.entity_id
_entity_poly.type
_entity_poly.pdbx_seq_one_letter_code
_entity_poly.pdbx_strand_id
1 'polypeptide(L)'
;MLTPPSVPPPPDLLLRKPGTVVCAQVMLWLQFSFLICCGAGGGLTALFWSQALGFDDFGFTRDFSEGVEDLAAVVVVVIGATMALVILFGVLAVKIGAGRRWAQVVTIAVMLLAFVVGFLGLYTGFQASEQVGEPVDGSRLIGTLVGLAMPLVTMLCLFTGSANQWFRQRGRDPLRAPQPMPFQPYR
;
A
#
# COMPACT_ATOMS: atom_id res chain seq x y z
N MET A 1 -8.54 -41.42 -41.33
CA MET A 1 -8.19 -41.46 -39.90
C MET A 1 -8.57 -40.11 -39.29
N LEU A 2 -9.62 -40.07 -38.48
CA LEU A 2 -10.03 -38.86 -37.75
C LEU A 2 -9.16 -38.79 -36.48
N THR A 3 -8.22 -37.85 -36.43
CA THR A 3 -7.49 -37.55 -35.20
C THR A 3 -8.49 -37.04 -34.17
N PRO A 4 -8.61 -37.65 -32.98
CA PRO A 4 -9.49 -37.13 -31.94
C PRO A 4 -9.07 -35.69 -31.59
N PRO A 5 -10.01 -34.80 -31.29
CA PRO A 5 -9.69 -33.42 -30.91
C PRO A 5 -8.73 -33.45 -29.72
N SER A 6 -7.52 -32.93 -29.92
CA SER A 6 -6.55 -32.76 -28.85
C SER A 6 -7.08 -31.68 -27.91
N VAL A 7 -7.77 -32.10 -26.86
CA VAL A 7 -8.13 -31.18 -25.77
C VAL A 7 -6.81 -30.72 -25.16
N PRO A 8 -6.49 -29.41 -25.19
CA PRO A 8 -5.26 -28.93 -24.57
C PRO A 8 -5.28 -29.32 -23.09
N PRO A 9 -4.16 -29.80 -22.53
CA PRO A 9 -4.09 -30.15 -21.12
C PRO A 9 -4.49 -28.92 -20.28
N PRO A 10 -5.22 -29.12 -19.16
CA PRO A 10 -5.57 -28.02 -18.28
C PRO A 10 -4.30 -27.29 -17.84
N PRO A 11 -4.32 -25.95 -17.77
CA PRO A 11 -3.15 -25.17 -17.39
C PRO A 11 -2.65 -25.61 -16.01
N ASP A 12 -1.34 -25.78 -15.86
CA ASP A 12 -0.73 -26.23 -14.61
C ASP A 12 -1.19 -25.35 -13.44
N LEU A 13 -1.84 -25.96 -12.46
CA LEU A 13 -2.30 -25.26 -11.27
C LEU A 13 -1.10 -24.99 -10.36
N LEU A 14 -0.97 -23.75 -9.87
CA LEU A 14 0.01 -23.45 -8.84
C LEU A 14 -0.43 -24.09 -7.53
N LEU A 15 0.25 -25.17 -7.15
CA LEU A 15 0.02 -25.90 -5.89
C LEU A 15 0.46 -25.11 -4.66
N ARG A 16 1.40 -24.16 -4.84
CA ARG A 16 1.96 -23.34 -3.78
C ARG A 16 1.84 -21.87 -4.14
N LYS A 17 1.74 -21.03 -3.10
CA LYS A 17 1.75 -19.58 -3.26
C LYS A 17 3.09 -19.15 -3.87
N PRO A 18 3.11 -18.42 -4.99
CA PRO A 18 4.35 -18.01 -5.64
C PRO A 18 5.11 -16.99 -4.78
N GLY A 19 6.44 -17.02 -4.85
CA GLY A 19 7.31 -16.15 -4.07
C GLY A 19 7.07 -14.66 -4.31
N THR A 20 6.64 -14.27 -5.52
CA THR A 20 6.30 -12.88 -5.86
C THR A 20 5.09 -12.37 -5.07
N VAL A 21 4.06 -13.20 -4.87
CA VAL A 21 2.89 -12.86 -4.04
C VAL A 21 3.23 -12.91 -2.55
N VAL A 22 4.22 -13.72 -2.14
CA VAL A 22 4.78 -13.66 -0.78
C VAL A 22 5.52 -12.35 -0.55
N CYS A 23 6.42 -11.97 -1.47
CA CYS A 23 7.15 -10.72 -1.43
C CYS A 23 6.21 -9.51 -1.37
N ALA A 24 5.22 -9.44 -2.27
CA ALA A 24 4.22 -8.38 -2.27
C ALA A 24 3.45 -8.31 -0.93
N GLN A 25 3.11 -9.45 -0.34
CA GLN A 25 2.45 -9.48 0.97
C GLN A 25 3.37 -8.98 2.09
N VAL A 26 4.65 -9.35 2.09
CA VAL A 26 5.64 -8.85 3.06
C VAL A 26 5.82 -7.34 2.92
N MET A 27 5.93 -6.83 1.69
CA MET A 27 6.04 -5.39 1.45
C MET A 27 4.81 -4.62 1.93
N LEU A 28 3.61 -5.18 1.76
CA LEU A 28 2.38 -4.61 2.32
C LEU A 28 2.40 -4.56 3.85
N TRP A 29 2.89 -5.62 4.52
CA TRP A 29 3.04 -5.62 5.97
C TRP A 29 4.08 -4.61 6.45
N LEU A 30 5.19 -4.45 5.72
CA LEU A 30 6.18 -3.42 6.02
C LEU A 30 5.60 -2.02 5.87
N GLN A 31 4.85 -1.75 4.80
CA GLN A 31 4.15 -0.47 4.60
C GLN A 31 3.10 -0.21 5.68
N PHE A 32 2.35 -1.24 6.07
CA PHE A 32 1.41 -1.19 7.20
C PHE A 32 2.12 -0.78 8.50
N SER A 33 3.20 -1.48 8.86
CA SER A 33 3.97 -1.17 10.07
C SER A 33 4.60 0.21 10.00
N PHE A 34 5.11 0.61 8.83
CA PHE A 34 5.69 1.93 8.62
C PHE A 34 4.64 3.03 8.80
N LEU A 35 3.43 2.86 8.26
CA LEU A 35 2.34 3.82 8.44
C LEU A 35 1.85 3.93 9.89
N ILE A 36 1.84 2.82 10.63
CA ILE A 36 1.56 2.86 12.07
C ILE A 36 2.66 3.63 12.80
N CYS A 37 3.93 3.26 12.60
CA CYS A 37 5.04 3.85 13.34
C CYS A 37 5.25 5.33 12.98
N CYS A 38 5.30 5.66 11.68
CA CYS A 38 5.63 6.99 11.20
C CYS A 38 4.38 7.87 11.04
N GLY A 39 3.28 7.30 10.52
CA GLY A 39 2.05 8.05 10.29
C GLY A 39 1.27 8.32 11.58
N ALA A 40 0.92 7.28 12.33
CA ALA A 40 0.21 7.47 13.60
C ALA A 40 1.12 8.09 14.67
N GLY A 41 2.40 7.66 14.74
CA GLY A 41 3.37 8.26 15.66
C GLY A 41 3.65 9.73 15.37
N GLY A 42 3.86 10.09 14.10
CA GLY A 42 4.05 11.49 13.69
C GLY A 42 2.81 12.35 13.94
N GLY A 43 1.62 11.84 13.58
CA GLY A 43 0.36 12.54 13.80
C GLY A 43 0.06 12.78 15.28
N LEU A 44 0.26 11.78 16.14
CA LEU A 44 0.09 11.93 17.58
C LEU A 44 1.09 12.91 18.18
N THR A 45 2.36 12.83 17.78
CA THR A 45 3.39 13.78 18.26
C THR A 45 3.03 15.22 17.86
N ALA A 46 2.52 15.43 16.64
CA ALA A 46 2.05 16.74 16.18
C ALA A 46 0.87 17.26 17.02
N LEU A 47 -0.12 16.40 17.34
CA LEU A 47 -1.22 16.76 18.22
C LEU A 47 -0.75 17.14 19.63
N PHE A 48 0.10 16.31 20.25
CA PHE A 48 0.61 16.59 21.59
C PHE A 48 1.46 17.87 21.63
N TRP A 49 2.27 18.12 20.61
CA TRP A 49 3.07 19.35 20.52
C TRP A 49 2.19 20.59 20.31
N SER A 50 1.13 20.49 19.50
CA SER A 50 0.17 21.59 19.30
C SER A 50 -0.60 21.95 20.56
N GLN A 51 -0.78 21.00 21.50
CA GLN A 51 -1.48 21.23 22.77
C GLN A 51 -0.53 21.60 23.92
N ALA A 52 0.73 21.16 23.88
CA ALA A 52 1.72 21.43 24.92
C ALA A 52 2.28 22.86 24.87
N LEU A 53 2.25 23.51 23.70
CA LEU A 53 2.47 24.95 23.60
C LEU A 53 1.19 25.66 24.08
N GLY A 54 1.05 25.85 25.39
CA GLY A 54 0.03 26.72 25.96
C GLY A 54 0.26 28.15 25.51
N PHE A 55 -0.41 28.56 24.42
CA PHE A 55 -0.23 29.89 23.82
C PHE A 55 -0.97 31.02 24.58
N ASP A 56 -1.75 30.69 25.62
CA ASP A 56 -2.38 31.68 26.50
C ASP A 56 -1.35 32.60 27.18
N ASP A 57 -0.11 32.13 27.40
CA ASP A 57 0.97 32.93 28.00
C ASP A 57 1.67 33.88 27.00
N PHE A 58 1.43 33.74 25.69
CA PHE A 58 2.19 34.48 24.67
C PHE A 58 1.49 35.74 24.11
N GLY A 59 0.25 36.04 24.50
CA GLY A 59 -0.40 37.32 24.18
C GLY A 59 -0.54 37.63 22.68
N PHE A 60 -0.47 36.61 21.81
CA PHE A 60 -0.65 36.77 20.36
C PHE A 60 -2.14 36.69 19.98
N THR A 61 -2.57 37.70 19.25
CA THR A 61 -3.93 38.00 18.80
C THR A 61 -4.58 36.93 17.91
N ARG A 62 -5.93 36.89 17.96
CA ARG A 62 -6.96 36.19 17.15
C ARG A 62 -6.55 35.46 15.86
N ASP A 63 -5.68 36.03 15.03
CA ASP A 63 -5.21 35.39 13.78
C ASP A 63 -4.41 34.10 14.04
N PHE A 64 -3.75 34.00 15.20
CA PHE A 64 -3.01 32.79 15.58
C PHE A 64 -3.94 31.68 16.11
N SER A 65 -5.04 32.03 16.79
CA SER A 65 -6.00 31.01 17.26
C SER A 65 -6.76 30.37 16.11
N GLU A 66 -7.11 31.14 15.07
CA GLU A 66 -7.74 30.61 13.85
C GLU A 66 -6.78 29.67 13.10
N GLY A 67 -5.49 30.03 12.99
CA GLY A 67 -4.46 29.16 12.38
C GLY A 67 -4.21 27.85 13.15
N VAL A 68 -4.34 27.85 14.49
CA VAL A 68 -4.20 26.66 15.33
C VAL A 68 -5.41 25.73 15.21
N GLU A 69 -6.63 26.29 15.12
CA GLU A 69 -7.85 25.51 14.93
C GLU A 69 -7.86 24.81 13.56
N ASP A 70 -7.44 25.51 12.50
CA ASP A 70 -7.26 24.94 11.16
C ASP A 70 -6.17 23.86 11.13
N LEU A 71 -5.05 24.08 11.84
CA LEU A 71 -4.00 23.07 11.96
C LEU A 71 -4.51 21.81 12.67
N ALA A 72 -5.25 21.95 13.77
CA ALA A 72 -5.82 20.82 14.51
C ALA A 72 -6.81 20.03 13.65
N ALA A 73 -7.69 20.72 12.89
CA ALA A 73 -8.60 20.09 11.95
C ALA A 73 -7.85 19.31 10.86
N VAL A 74 -6.81 19.91 10.26
CA VAL A 74 -5.96 19.24 9.27
C VAL A 74 -5.28 18.01 9.86
N VAL A 75 -4.72 18.10 11.07
CA VAL A 75 -4.05 16.97 11.73
C VAL A 75 -5.03 15.84 12.03
N VAL A 76 -6.25 16.14 12.50
CA VAL A 76 -7.30 15.13 12.72
C VAL A 76 -7.66 14.43 11.41
N VAL A 77 -7.82 15.16 10.31
CA VAL A 77 -8.08 14.60 8.98
C VAL A 77 -6.92 13.70 8.53
N VAL A 78 -5.67 14.12 8.73
CA VAL A 78 -4.47 13.34 8.38
C VAL A 78 -4.39 12.05 9.20
N ILE A 79 -4.67 12.10 10.50
CA ILE A 79 -4.71 10.90 11.35
C ILE A 79 -5.83 9.96 10.91
N GLY A 80 -7.03 10.50 10.67
CA GLY A 80 -8.16 9.72 10.18
C GLY A 80 -7.85 9.02 8.85
N ALA A 81 -7.27 9.75 7.89
CA ALA A 81 -6.83 9.20 6.62
C ALA A 81 -5.73 8.13 6.79
N THR A 82 -4.77 8.37 7.70
CA THR A 82 -3.70 7.41 8.01
C THR A 82 -4.27 6.12 8.59
N MET A 83 -5.21 6.21 9.53
CA MET A 83 -5.88 5.04 10.12
C MET A 83 -6.69 4.26 9.08
N ALA A 84 -7.40 4.96 8.19
CA ALA A 84 -8.10 4.32 7.08
C ALA A 84 -7.13 3.57 6.14
N LEU A 85 -5.98 4.16 5.82
CA LEU A 85 -4.94 3.52 5.01
C LEU A 85 -4.31 2.31 5.72
N VAL A 86 -4.06 2.39 7.02
CA VAL A 86 -3.55 1.27 7.83
C VAL A 86 -4.52 0.09 7.78
N ILE A 87 -5.82 0.33 8.00
CA ILE A 87 -6.86 -0.70 7.91
C ILE A 87 -6.89 -1.29 6.50
N LEU A 88 -6.86 -0.44 5.47
CA LEU A 88 -6.84 -0.86 4.08
C LEU A 88 -5.64 -1.77 3.78
N PHE A 89 -4.42 -1.39 4.19
CA PHE A 89 -3.22 -2.20 3.96
C PHE A 89 -3.27 -3.54 4.69
N GLY A 90 -3.77 -3.58 5.93
CA GLY A 90 -3.98 -4.83 6.67
C GLY A 90 -4.94 -5.77 5.93
N VAL A 91 -6.07 -5.25 5.46
CA VAL A 91 -7.05 -6.03 4.68
C VAL A 91 -6.45 -6.52 3.36
N LEU A 92 -5.76 -5.65 2.62
CA LEU A 92 -5.14 -6.01 1.35
C LEU A 92 -4.05 -7.06 1.51
N ALA A 93 -3.19 -6.96 2.54
CA ALA A 93 -2.15 -7.94 2.82
C ALA A 93 -2.73 -9.35 3.02
N VAL A 94 -3.82 -9.47 3.77
CA VAL A 94 -4.53 -10.75 3.98
C VAL A 94 -5.17 -11.24 2.69
N LYS A 95 -5.85 -10.36 1.93
CA LYS A 95 -6.61 -10.74 0.74
C LYS A 95 -5.72 -11.06 -0.48
N ILE A 96 -4.55 -10.45 -0.58
CA ILE A 96 -3.51 -10.82 -1.56
C ILE A 96 -3.04 -12.25 -1.31
N GLY A 97 -2.79 -12.63 -0.06
CA GLY A 97 -2.43 -13.99 0.32
C GLY A 97 -3.48 -15.03 -0.07
N ALA A 98 -4.76 -14.65 -0.05
CA ALA A 98 -5.87 -15.49 -0.49
C ALA A 98 -6.03 -15.60 -2.02
N GLY A 99 -5.35 -14.74 -2.80
CA GLY A 99 -5.43 -14.72 -4.27
C GLY A 99 -6.72 -14.10 -4.83
N ARG A 100 -7.31 -13.13 -4.12
CA ARG A 100 -8.48 -12.39 -4.62
C ARG A 100 -8.06 -11.35 -5.66
N ARG A 101 -8.65 -11.40 -6.86
CA ARG A 101 -8.33 -10.46 -7.97
C ARG A 101 -8.59 -9.00 -7.62
N TRP A 102 -9.70 -8.70 -6.93
CA TRP A 102 -9.99 -7.32 -6.52
C TRP A 102 -8.90 -6.75 -5.62
N ALA A 103 -8.29 -7.58 -4.76
CA ALA A 103 -7.21 -7.14 -3.88
C ALA A 103 -5.95 -6.79 -4.69
N GLN A 104 -5.61 -7.56 -5.73
CA GLN A 104 -4.51 -7.23 -6.64
C GLN A 104 -4.74 -5.87 -7.30
N VAL A 105 -5.93 -5.65 -7.87
CA VAL A 105 -6.27 -4.40 -8.58
C VAL A 105 -6.25 -3.20 -7.63
N VAL A 106 -6.88 -3.32 -6.45
CA VAL A 106 -6.89 -2.24 -5.45
C VAL A 106 -5.48 -1.95 -4.95
N THR A 107 -4.66 -2.97 -4.69
CA THR A 107 -3.27 -2.74 -4.31
C THR A 107 -2.50 -1.99 -5.39
N ILE A 108 -2.60 -2.39 -6.66
CA ILE A 108 -1.93 -1.66 -7.76
C ILE A 108 -2.41 -0.20 -7.82
N ALA A 109 -3.72 0.04 -7.72
CA ALA A 109 -4.28 1.38 -7.73
C ALA A 109 -3.75 2.25 -6.57
N VAL A 110 -3.70 1.69 -5.36
CA VAL A 110 -3.17 2.38 -4.17
C VAL A 110 -1.67 2.65 -4.31
N MET A 111 -0.88 1.71 -4.83
CA MET A 111 0.55 1.92 -5.05
C MET A 111 0.81 3.00 -6.10
N LEU A 112 0.04 3.03 -7.19
CA LEU A 112 0.11 4.09 -8.19
C LEU A 112 -0.28 5.45 -7.61
N LEU A 113 -1.33 5.50 -6.80
CA LEU A 113 -1.73 6.72 -6.11
C LEU A 113 -0.63 7.22 -5.16
N ALA A 114 0.01 6.32 -4.41
CA ALA A 114 1.14 6.65 -3.54
C ALA A 114 2.31 7.25 -4.33
N PHE A 115 2.55 6.76 -5.55
CA PHE A 115 3.53 7.36 -6.46
C PHE A 115 3.17 8.78 -6.89
N VAL A 116 1.93 9.00 -7.33
CA VAL A 116 1.45 10.32 -7.75
C VAL A 116 1.55 11.30 -6.57
N VAL A 117 1.08 10.91 -5.39
CA VAL A 117 1.14 11.74 -4.18
C VAL A 117 2.59 12.00 -3.75
N GLY A 118 3.47 11.00 -3.81
CA GLY A 118 4.88 11.16 -3.45
C GLY A 118 5.61 12.14 -4.37
N PHE A 119 5.40 12.06 -5.68
CA PHE A 119 5.99 13.01 -6.63
C PHE A 119 5.39 14.42 -6.51
N LEU A 120 4.07 14.51 -6.30
CA LEU A 120 3.41 15.80 -6.09
C LEU A 120 3.94 16.47 -4.81
N GLY A 121 4.13 15.71 -3.73
CA GLY A 121 4.73 16.19 -2.49
C GLY A 121 6.16 16.70 -2.66
N LEU A 122 6.99 16.00 -3.46
CA LEU A 122 8.33 16.50 -3.82
C LEU A 122 8.26 17.80 -4.61
N TYR A 123 7.38 17.88 -5.61
CA TYR A 123 7.22 19.06 -6.45
C TYR A 123 6.78 20.29 -5.63
N THR A 124 5.74 20.14 -4.80
CA THR A 124 5.27 21.23 -3.93
C THR A 124 6.30 21.60 -2.88
N GLY A 125 7.05 20.61 -2.37
CA GLY A 125 8.15 20.84 -1.44
C GLY A 125 9.27 21.69 -2.04
N PHE A 126 9.66 21.42 -3.28
CA PHE A 126 10.68 22.21 -3.97
C PHE A 126 10.21 23.63 -4.30
N GLN A 127 8.96 23.80 -4.75
CA GLN A 127 8.42 25.14 -4.99
C GLN A 127 8.38 25.99 -3.71
N ALA A 128 7.98 25.39 -2.59
CA ALA A 128 7.96 26.10 -1.31
C ALA A 128 9.38 26.52 -0.88
N SER A 129 10.38 25.63 -1.02
CA SER A 129 11.77 25.96 -0.70
C SER A 129 12.34 27.06 -1.61
N GLU A 130 12.00 27.05 -2.90
CA GLU A 130 12.43 28.08 -3.85
C GLU A 130 11.87 29.46 -3.50
N GLN A 131 10.61 29.53 -3.05
CA GLN A 131 9.98 30.78 -2.61
C GLN A 131 10.64 31.39 -1.36
N VAL A 132 11.15 30.55 -0.46
CA VAL A 132 11.80 30.99 0.79
C VAL A 132 13.32 31.17 0.62
N GLY A 133 13.88 30.76 -0.53
CA GLY A 133 15.32 30.81 -0.79
C GLY A 133 16.14 29.80 0.02
N GLU A 134 15.49 28.76 0.55
CA GLU A 134 16.17 27.73 1.33
C GLU A 134 16.91 26.73 0.42
N PRO A 135 18.11 26.26 0.83
CA PRO A 135 18.80 25.21 0.10
C PRO A 135 17.94 23.94 0.04
N VAL A 136 17.95 23.28 -1.11
CA VAL A 136 17.19 22.03 -1.32
C VAL A 136 17.65 20.97 -0.32
N ASP A 137 16.74 20.57 0.56
CA ASP A 137 17.01 19.52 1.55
C ASP A 137 17.04 18.13 0.89
N GLY A 138 18.24 17.65 0.61
CA GLY A 138 18.46 16.33 0.01
C GLY A 138 17.94 15.16 0.86
N SER A 139 17.74 15.36 2.17
CA SER A 139 17.20 14.32 3.05
C SER A 139 15.75 14.00 2.73
N ARG A 140 14.94 15.00 2.36
CA ARG A 140 13.54 14.82 1.92
C ARG A 140 13.48 14.01 0.64
N LEU A 141 14.33 14.33 -0.33
CA LEU A 141 14.40 13.59 -1.60
C LEU A 141 14.75 12.12 -1.37
N ILE A 142 15.81 11.85 -0.59
CA ILE A 142 16.22 10.47 -0.26
C ILE A 142 15.10 9.75 0.49
N GLY A 143 14.51 10.38 1.50
CA GLY A 143 13.41 9.82 2.28
C GLY A 143 12.20 9.45 1.43
N THR A 144 11.76 10.34 0.53
CA THR A 144 10.64 10.06 -0.36
C THR A 144 10.98 8.97 -1.37
N LEU A 145 12.18 8.96 -1.96
CA LEU A 145 12.59 7.91 -2.90
C LEU A 145 12.65 6.53 -2.22
N VAL A 146 13.16 6.45 -0.99
CA VAL A 146 13.16 5.22 -0.19
C VAL A 146 11.73 4.80 0.14
N GLY A 147 10.86 5.74 0.50
CA GLY A 147 9.44 5.48 0.73
C GLY A 147 8.72 4.94 -0.51
N LEU A 148 9.08 5.43 -1.70
CA LEU A 148 8.53 4.99 -2.99
C LEU A 148 9.12 3.67 -3.50
N ALA A 149 10.24 3.20 -2.95
CA ALA A 149 10.83 1.92 -3.33
C ALA A 149 9.92 0.73 -2.96
N MET A 150 9.27 0.77 -1.79
CA MET A 150 8.34 -0.28 -1.36
C MET A 150 7.11 -0.46 -2.27
N PRO A 151 6.37 0.60 -2.65
CA PRO A 151 5.27 0.48 -3.60
C PRO A 151 5.74 0.04 -4.99
N LEU A 152 6.95 0.44 -5.42
CA LEU A 152 7.54 -0.01 -6.69
C LEU A 152 7.73 -1.52 -6.71
N VAL A 153 8.43 -2.05 -5.70
CA VAL A 153 8.72 -3.49 -5.58
C VAL A 153 7.42 -4.28 -5.47
N THR A 154 6.44 -3.76 -4.73
CA THR A 154 5.12 -4.39 -4.60
C THR A 154 4.42 -4.50 -5.96
N MET A 155 4.39 -3.42 -6.75
CA MET A 155 3.81 -3.44 -8.10
C MET A 155 4.54 -4.40 -9.03
N LEU A 156 5.87 -4.35 -9.07
CA LEU A 156 6.68 -5.25 -9.90
C LEU A 156 6.38 -6.72 -9.58
N CYS A 157 6.28 -7.07 -8.29
CA CYS A 157 5.91 -8.41 -7.87
C CYS A 157 4.51 -8.82 -8.36
N LEU A 158 3.54 -7.91 -8.31
CA LEU A 158 2.15 -8.19 -8.72
C LEU A 158 1.96 -8.25 -10.23
N PHE A 159 2.86 -7.67 -11.03
CA PHE A 159 2.84 -7.78 -12.49
C PHE A 159 3.52 -9.04 -13.04
N THR A 160 4.22 -9.80 -12.20
CA THR A 160 4.87 -11.05 -12.64
C THR A 160 3.86 -12.09 -13.14
N GLY A 161 4.27 -12.89 -14.13
CA GLY A 161 3.42 -13.95 -14.71
C GLY A 161 2.91 -14.96 -13.66
N SER A 162 3.74 -15.31 -12.68
CA SER A 162 3.38 -16.22 -11.58
C SER A 162 2.34 -15.62 -10.63
N ALA A 163 2.42 -14.31 -10.32
CA ALA A 163 1.38 -13.61 -9.57
C ALA A 163 0.06 -13.57 -10.35
N ASN A 164 0.12 -13.22 -11.64
CA ASN A 164 -1.07 -13.20 -12.50
C ASN A 164 -1.74 -14.57 -12.59
N GLN A 165 -0.99 -15.66 -12.71
CA GLN A 165 -1.54 -17.02 -12.68
C GLN A 165 -2.22 -17.32 -11.34
N TRP A 166 -1.58 -16.97 -10.22
CA TRP A 166 -2.14 -17.14 -8.87
C TRP A 166 -3.49 -16.44 -8.68
N PHE A 167 -3.61 -15.18 -9.12
CA PHE A 167 -4.88 -14.45 -9.05
C PHE A 167 -5.89 -14.93 -10.10
N ARG A 168 -5.43 -15.42 -11.27
CA ARG A 168 -6.31 -15.98 -12.30
C ARG A 168 -7.01 -17.24 -11.81
N GLN A 169 -6.30 -18.13 -11.11
CA GLN A 169 -6.86 -19.35 -10.53
C GLN A 169 -7.64 -19.10 -9.22
N ARG A 170 -7.82 -17.85 -8.76
CA ARG A 170 -8.47 -17.50 -7.48
C ARG A 170 -7.70 -18.03 -6.25
N GLY A 171 -6.37 -18.05 -6.34
CA GLY A 171 -5.48 -18.40 -5.24
C GLY A 171 -5.63 -19.83 -4.77
N ARG A 172 -6.09 -19.99 -3.52
CA ARG A 172 -6.24 -21.29 -2.84
C ARG A 172 -7.57 -21.98 -3.11
N ASP A 173 -8.54 -21.29 -3.72
CA ASP A 173 -9.88 -21.83 -3.93
C ASP A 173 -9.88 -23.17 -4.72
N PRO A 174 -9.08 -23.36 -5.79
CA PRO A 174 -9.02 -24.63 -6.52
C PRO A 174 -8.42 -25.79 -5.73
N LEU A 175 -7.56 -25.50 -4.73
CA LEU A 175 -6.94 -26.52 -3.88
C LEU A 175 -7.90 -27.06 -2.81
N ARG A 176 -9.00 -26.35 -2.56
CA ARG A 176 -10.04 -26.76 -1.60
C ARG A 176 -11.12 -27.61 -2.23
N ALA A 177 -11.27 -27.56 -3.56
CA ALA A 177 -12.19 -28.43 -4.26
C ALA A 177 -11.64 -29.87 -4.22
N PRO A 178 -12.46 -30.87 -3.87
CA PRO A 178 -12.04 -32.26 -4.01
C PRO A 178 -11.66 -32.48 -5.46
N GLN A 179 -10.41 -32.92 -5.70
CA GLN A 179 -10.00 -33.26 -7.05
C GLN A 179 -10.89 -34.41 -7.54
N PRO A 180 -11.46 -34.34 -8.76
CA PRO A 180 -12.18 -35.47 -9.31
C PRO A 180 -11.21 -36.65 -9.34
N MET A 181 -11.53 -37.73 -8.61
CA MET A 181 -10.69 -38.92 -8.60
C MET A 181 -10.45 -39.34 -10.05
N PRO A 182 -9.19 -39.54 -10.48
CA PRO A 182 -8.93 -40.05 -11.81
C PRO A 182 -9.68 -41.38 -11.94
N PHE A 183 -10.54 -41.46 -12.95
CA PHE A 183 -11.30 -42.66 -13.26
C PHE A 183 -10.31 -43.81 -13.37
N GLN A 184 -10.26 -44.69 -12.36
CA GLN A 184 -9.48 -45.90 -12.47
C GLN A 184 -10.28 -46.85 -13.34
N PRO A 185 -9.82 -47.17 -14.57
CA PRO A 185 -10.50 -48.19 -15.35
C PRO A 185 -10.43 -49.49 -14.55
N TYR A 186 -11.60 -50.10 -14.30
CA TYR A 186 -11.71 -51.43 -13.71
C TYR A 186 -10.75 -52.37 -14.45
N ARG A 187 -9.79 -52.95 -13.73
CA ARG A 187 -8.96 -54.06 -14.22
C ARG A 187 -9.63 -55.38 -13.88
#